data_AF-A0A7C8YLC8-F1
#
_entry.id   AF-A0A7C8YLC8-F1
#
_cell.length_a   1.000
_cell.length_b   1.000
_cell.length_c   1.000
_cell.angle_alpha   90.00
_cell.angle_beta   90.00
_cell.angle_gamma   90.00
#
_symmetry.space_group_name_H-M   'P 1'
#
loop_
_entity.id
_entity.type
_entity.pdbx_description
1 polymer ?
#
loop_
_entity_poly.entity_id
_entity_poly.type
_entity_poly.pdbx_seq_one_letter_code
_entity_poly.pdbx_strand_id
1 'polypeptide(L)'
;VTESPSPKKTSLSRSRTPAITMKTKPTAAGRLTRKRKQAAEQGDDHRTSASQMDPTEGATALDATVDICAQLMRRYAASSAPQHRHLMATAAAMKAILLEDSLPLSPLSYFAAAITALSEPHQNDAASSSAIATLLSIVLPIVLEGSISPEKAREAVGILVRVLEDEKRGSTSSAKCVVKCLGVLLGFCDLGDWDSVELPFETLLRRSLDKRPKVRKCAILYLENALQSFQSGNSNKKASKLILSLLESNV
;
A
#
# COMPACT_ATOMS: atom_id res chain seq x y z
N VAL A 1 64.63 -15.54 -11.58
CA VAL A 1 64.60 -16.26 -10.29
C VAL A 1 63.16 -16.20 -9.81
N THR A 2 62.21 -17.06 -10.20
CA THR A 2 62.21 -18.55 -10.28
C THR A 2 62.60 -19.13 -8.92
N GLU A 3 61.84 -20.03 -8.28
CA GLU A 3 60.98 -21.10 -8.83
C GLU A 3 59.70 -21.36 -8.01
N SER A 4 58.75 -22.08 -8.61
CA SER A 4 57.80 -22.94 -7.89
C SER A 4 58.31 -24.38 -7.90
N PRO A 5 58.00 -25.21 -6.90
CA PRO A 5 57.64 -26.58 -7.23
C PRO A 5 56.44 -27.16 -6.46
N SER A 6 55.53 -27.76 -7.21
CA SER A 6 54.58 -28.80 -6.74
C SER A 6 55.16 -30.19 -7.10
N PRO A 7 54.42 -31.31 -7.03
CA PRO A 7 53.40 -31.78 -6.08
C PRO A 7 53.78 -33.18 -5.50
N LYS A 8 52.94 -33.77 -4.64
CA LYS A 8 52.89 -35.25 -4.46
C LYS A 8 51.45 -35.79 -4.51
N LYS A 9 51.30 -37.04 -4.95
CA LYS A 9 50.04 -37.75 -5.23
C LYS A 9 50.01 -39.11 -4.51
N THR A 10 48.83 -39.51 -4.02
CA THR A 10 48.33 -40.90 -3.83
C THR A 10 46.83 -40.78 -3.47
N SER A 11 45.84 -41.34 -4.19
CA SER A 11 45.47 -42.75 -4.44
C SER A 11 44.91 -43.47 -3.18
N LEU A 12 43.86 -44.30 -3.22
CA LEU A 12 43.12 -44.96 -4.33
C LEU A 12 41.71 -45.46 -3.87
N SER A 13 40.97 -46.09 -4.80
CA SER A 13 39.76 -46.94 -4.66
C SER A 13 38.40 -46.19 -4.81
N ARG A 14 37.39 -46.56 -5.62
CA ARG A 14 36.79 -47.85 -6.12
C ARG A 14 36.26 -48.73 -4.97
N SER A 15 35.00 -49.17 -4.91
CA SER A 15 33.84 -49.09 -5.84
C SER A 15 32.53 -49.19 -4.98
N ARG A 16 31.31 -49.58 -5.38
CA ARG A 16 30.76 -50.35 -6.53
C ARG A 16 29.22 -50.15 -6.60
N THR A 17 28.59 -50.38 -7.75
CA THR A 17 27.14 -50.67 -7.86
C THR A 17 26.90 -52.20 -7.94
N PRO A 18 25.68 -52.66 -7.63
CA PRO A 18 24.81 -53.18 -8.69
C PRO A 18 23.33 -52.81 -8.52
N ALA A 19 22.51 -53.14 -9.52
CA ALA A 19 21.04 -53.05 -9.47
C ALA A 19 20.42 -54.46 -9.58
N ILE A 20 19.25 -54.66 -8.96
CA ILE A 20 18.39 -55.84 -9.12
C ILE A 20 16.92 -55.37 -9.25
N THR A 21 16.12 -56.12 -10.01
CA THR A 21 14.78 -55.73 -10.50
C THR A 21 13.79 -56.89 -10.29
N MET A 22 12.47 -56.62 -10.40
CA MET A 22 11.37 -57.59 -10.60
C MET A 22 10.83 -58.29 -9.31
N LYS A 23 9.54 -58.72 -9.20
CA LYS A 23 8.38 -58.72 -10.14
C LYS A 23 7.01 -58.91 -9.45
N THR A 24 5.94 -58.31 -10.01
CA THR A 24 4.49 -58.73 -10.08
C THR A 24 3.66 -59.06 -8.79
N LYS A 25 2.39 -58.60 -8.59
CA LYS A 25 1.07 -58.72 -9.32
C LYS A 25 0.36 -60.08 -9.10
N PRO A 26 -0.97 -60.30 -9.33
CA PRO A 26 -2.19 -59.45 -9.41
C PRO A 26 -3.38 -59.95 -8.51
N THR A 27 -4.60 -59.38 -8.68
CA THR A 27 -5.96 -60.04 -8.78
C THR A 27 -7.06 -58.99 -8.44
N ALA A 28 -7.74 -58.34 -9.40
CA ALA A 28 -8.93 -58.76 -10.19
C ALA A 28 -10.28 -58.48 -9.47
N ALA A 29 -11.44 -58.26 -10.13
CA ALA A 29 -11.77 -57.74 -11.47
C ALA A 29 -13.31 -57.46 -11.57
N GLY A 30 -13.76 -56.57 -12.46
CA GLY A 30 -15.20 -56.43 -12.80
C GLY A 30 -15.65 -55.03 -13.26
N ARG A 31 -16.72 -54.89 -14.08
CA ARG A 31 -16.77 -55.14 -15.54
C ARG A 31 -18.03 -54.50 -16.17
N LEU A 32 -17.87 -53.55 -17.11
CA LEU A 32 -18.90 -53.02 -18.04
C LEU A 32 -20.08 -52.26 -17.35
N THR A 33 -20.88 -51.39 -18.00
CA THR A 33 -21.37 -51.32 -19.39
C THR A 33 -21.52 -49.87 -19.94
N ARG A 34 -21.84 -49.74 -21.24
CA ARG A 34 -22.09 -48.47 -21.97
C ARG A 34 -23.54 -47.98 -21.84
N LYS A 35 -23.77 -46.65 -21.90
CA LYS A 35 -24.77 -46.06 -22.83
C LYS A 35 -24.52 -44.58 -23.14
N ARG A 36 -25.02 -44.11 -24.30
CA ARG A 36 -25.04 -42.70 -24.75
C ARG A 36 -26.36 -42.04 -24.37
N LYS A 37 -26.37 -40.73 -24.10
CA LYS A 37 -27.30 -39.78 -24.74
C LYS A 37 -26.72 -38.35 -24.79
N GLN A 38 -27.51 -37.36 -25.19
CA GLN A 38 -27.10 -36.11 -25.84
C GLN A 38 -27.12 -34.88 -24.92
N ALA A 39 -26.61 -33.77 -25.46
CA ALA A 39 -26.44 -32.47 -24.83
C ALA A 39 -27.73 -31.77 -24.38
N ALA A 40 -27.54 -30.81 -23.46
CA ALA A 40 -28.32 -29.59 -23.31
C ALA A 40 -27.34 -28.46 -22.89
N GLU A 41 -27.69 -27.21 -23.18
CA GLU A 41 -26.94 -26.01 -22.78
C GLU A 41 -27.55 -25.40 -21.50
N GLN A 42 -27.00 -24.26 -21.05
CA GLN A 42 -27.42 -23.47 -19.88
C GLN A 42 -27.07 -24.14 -18.52
N GLY A 43 -26.79 -23.37 -17.45
CA GLY A 43 -26.76 -21.91 -17.33
C GLY A 43 -25.96 -21.43 -16.12
N ASP A 44 -25.86 -20.11 -15.98
CA ASP A 44 -25.14 -19.39 -14.92
C ASP A 44 -25.61 -19.74 -13.50
N ASP A 45 -24.64 -19.86 -12.58
CA ASP A 45 -24.81 -19.41 -11.19
C ASP A 45 -23.42 -19.26 -10.50
N HIS A 46 -22.50 -18.45 -11.06
CA HIS A 46 -21.25 -18.14 -10.35
C HIS A 46 -21.51 -17.15 -9.21
N ARG A 47 -22.05 -17.71 -8.11
CA ARG A 47 -22.53 -16.99 -6.93
C ARG A 47 -21.49 -16.01 -6.40
N THR A 48 -21.66 -14.75 -6.78
CA THR A 48 -20.76 -13.63 -6.43
C THR A 48 -20.56 -13.60 -4.92
N SER A 49 -19.38 -14.02 -4.47
CA SER A 49 -19.02 -14.02 -3.05
C SER A 49 -18.99 -12.57 -2.56
N ALA A 50 -20.03 -12.18 -1.83
CA ALA A 50 -20.20 -10.81 -1.33
C ALA A 50 -18.94 -10.39 -0.57
N SER A 51 -18.19 -9.43 -1.13
CA SER A 51 -16.91 -9.00 -0.59
C SER A 51 -17.11 -8.51 0.84
N GLN A 52 -16.56 -9.24 1.80
CA GLN A 52 -16.80 -8.99 3.23
C GLN A 52 -16.46 -7.54 3.56
N MET A 53 -17.39 -6.89 4.26
CA MET A 53 -17.25 -5.50 4.68
C MET A 53 -16.07 -5.41 5.65
N ASP A 54 -15.06 -4.64 5.26
CA ASP A 54 -13.79 -4.47 5.97
C ASP A 54 -14.02 -3.54 7.18
N PRO A 55 -13.96 -4.03 8.43
CA PRO A 55 -14.38 -3.23 9.60
C PRO A 55 -13.45 -2.06 9.96
N THR A 56 -12.41 -1.81 9.15
CA THR A 56 -11.34 -0.84 9.42
C THR A 56 -11.79 0.62 9.38
N GLU A 57 -13.03 0.93 8.95
CA GLU A 57 -13.61 2.28 9.06
C GLU A 57 -13.99 2.68 10.50
N GLY A 58 -13.94 1.74 11.46
CA GLY A 58 -13.97 2.02 12.89
C GLY A 58 -12.68 2.68 13.41
N ALA A 59 -12.36 3.88 12.94
CA ALA A 59 -11.27 4.71 13.46
C ALA A 59 -11.67 5.31 14.82
N THR A 60 -11.71 4.47 15.86
CA THR A 60 -11.66 4.96 17.26
C THR A 60 -10.48 5.91 17.39
N ALA A 61 -10.77 7.17 17.74
CA ALA A 61 -9.81 8.25 17.72
C ALA A 61 -8.58 7.88 18.55
N LEU A 62 -7.40 8.01 17.94
CA LEU A 62 -6.15 7.95 18.69
C LEU A 62 -5.94 9.29 19.38
N ASP A 63 -5.46 9.25 20.61
CA ASP A 63 -5.12 10.44 21.37
C ASP A 63 -3.81 11.04 20.82
N ALA A 64 -3.81 12.34 20.50
CA ALA A 64 -2.63 13.05 20.01
C ALA A 64 -1.51 13.17 21.06
N THR A 65 -1.84 13.02 22.34
CA THR A 65 -0.92 13.15 23.48
C THR A 65 -0.25 11.83 23.88
N VAL A 66 -0.74 10.70 23.37
CA VAL A 66 -0.25 9.35 23.72
C VAL A 66 0.50 8.75 22.54
N ASP A 67 1.64 8.10 22.80
CA ASP A 67 2.46 7.43 21.78
C ASP A 67 1.63 6.55 20.82
N ILE A 68 1.60 6.94 19.54
CA ILE A 68 0.86 6.26 18.47
C ILE A 68 1.28 4.79 18.35
N CYS A 69 2.56 4.47 18.55
CA CYS A 69 3.02 3.07 18.52
C CYS A 69 2.38 2.27 19.66
N ALA A 70 2.39 2.76 20.90
CA ALA A 70 1.71 2.10 22.02
C ALA A 70 0.20 1.94 21.79
N GLN A 71 -0.47 2.94 21.21
CA GLN A 71 -1.88 2.85 20.86
C GLN A 71 -2.17 1.80 19.79
N LEU A 72 -1.37 1.73 18.72
CA LEU A 72 -1.47 0.71 17.67
C LEU A 72 -1.17 -0.69 18.19
N MET A 73 -0.14 -0.84 19.03
CA MET A 73 0.21 -2.10 19.69
C MET A 73 -0.96 -2.62 20.55
N ARG A 74 -1.59 -1.75 21.36
CA ARG A 74 -2.80 -2.08 22.13
C ARG A 74 -3.99 -2.43 21.23
N ARG A 75 -4.22 -1.66 20.15
CA ARG A 75 -5.32 -1.84 19.20
C ARG A 75 -5.26 -3.19 18.47
N TYR A 76 -4.07 -3.65 18.12
CA TYR A 76 -3.85 -4.84 17.30
C TYR A 76 -3.24 -6.04 18.05
N ALA A 77 -3.07 -5.96 19.38
CA ALA A 77 -2.44 -6.99 20.21
C ALA A 77 -2.96 -8.42 20.00
N ALA A 78 -4.27 -8.58 19.80
CA ALA A 78 -4.91 -9.88 19.55
C ALA A 78 -4.97 -10.30 18.07
N SER A 79 -4.39 -9.51 17.15
CA SER A 79 -4.58 -9.70 15.70
C SER A 79 -3.52 -10.60 15.06
N SER A 80 -3.97 -11.68 14.43
CA SER A 80 -3.12 -12.58 13.64
C SER A 80 -2.86 -12.10 12.20
N ALA A 81 -3.57 -11.07 11.72
CA ALA A 81 -3.53 -10.64 10.33
C ALA A 81 -2.15 -10.07 9.94
N PRO A 82 -1.52 -10.54 8.83
CA PRO A 82 -0.19 -10.09 8.44
C PRO A 82 -0.06 -8.58 8.29
N GLN A 83 -1.06 -7.92 7.70
CA GLN A 83 -1.07 -6.47 7.50
C GLN A 83 -0.97 -5.67 8.81
N HIS A 84 -1.58 -6.14 9.91
CA HIS A 84 -1.50 -5.47 11.21
C HIS A 84 -0.13 -5.68 11.85
N ARG A 85 0.49 -6.86 11.67
CA ARG A 85 1.87 -7.11 12.12
C ARG A 85 2.89 -6.20 11.41
N HIS A 86 2.75 -6.00 10.10
CA HIS A 86 3.60 -5.06 9.37
C HIS A 86 3.38 -3.62 9.87
N LEU A 87 2.13 -3.18 10.04
CA LEU A 87 1.81 -1.86 10.60
C LEU A 87 2.42 -1.65 12.00
N MET A 88 2.30 -2.64 12.89
CA MET A 88 2.90 -2.61 14.24
C MET A 88 4.43 -2.57 14.18
N ALA A 89 5.06 -3.35 13.31
CA ALA A 89 6.50 -3.35 13.11
C ALA A 89 7.02 -2.02 12.54
N THR A 90 6.33 -1.43 11.55
CA THR A 90 6.64 -0.11 11.01
C THR A 90 6.50 1.00 12.07
N ALA A 91 5.44 0.97 12.88
CA ALA A 91 5.26 1.93 13.97
C ALA A 91 6.36 1.80 15.04
N ALA A 92 6.76 0.57 15.38
CA ALA A 92 7.86 0.32 16.31
C ALA A 92 9.22 0.73 15.76
N ALA A 93 9.48 0.52 14.46
CA ALA A 93 10.70 0.98 13.79
C ALA A 93 10.79 2.51 13.76
N MET A 94 9.70 3.20 13.41
CA MET A 94 9.67 4.67 13.47
C MET A 94 9.81 5.19 14.89
N LYS A 95 9.23 4.52 15.90
CA LYS A 95 9.47 4.85 17.30
C LYS A 95 10.94 4.73 17.69
N ALA A 96 11.63 3.70 17.22
CA ALA A 96 13.06 3.53 17.48
C ALA A 96 13.89 4.67 16.87
N ILE A 97 13.66 4.99 15.59
CA ILE A 97 14.30 6.11 14.88
C ILE A 97 14.06 7.44 15.62
N LEU A 98 12.81 7.75 15.98
CA LEU A 98 12.50 8.98 16.71
C LEU A 98 13.18 9.06 18.08
N LEU A 99 13.38 7.94 18.78
CA LEU A 99 14.11 7.91 20.05
C LEU A 99 15.63 8.02 19.87
N GLU A 100 16.17 7.48 18.78
CA GLU A 100 17.59 7.58 18.40
C GLU A 100 17.94 9.03 18.02
N ASP A 101 17.12 9.66 17.17
CA ASP A 101 17.21 11.09 16.80
C ASP A 101 16.84 12.06 17.94
N SER A 102 16.46 11.56 19.12
CA SER A 102 15.98 12.35 20.28
C SER A 102 14.77 13.26 19.98
N LEU A 103 13.94 12.87 19.01
CA LEU A 103 12.72 13.55 18.59
C LEU A 103 11.51 13.17 19.47
N PRO A 104 10.53 14.07 19.65
CA PRO A 104 9.33 13.76 20.44
C PRO A 104 8.47 12.72 19.73
N LEU A 105 7.78 11.86 20.48
CA LEU A 105 6.85 10.84 19.94
C LEU A 105 5.48 11.43 19.54
N SER A 106 5.52 12.53 18.79
CA SER A 106 4.35 13.31 18.36
C SER A 106 3.78 12.82 17.00
N PRO A 107 2.50 13.09 16.69
CA PRO A 107 1.94 12.82 15.36
C PRO A 107 2.74 13.48 14.22
N LEU A 108 3.23 14.71 14.40
CA LEU A 108 4.04 15.40 13.40
C LEU A 108 5.39 14.71 13.16
N SER A 109 6.00 14.16 14.22
CA SER A 109 7.26 13.43 14.15
C SER A 109 7.10 12.08 13.45
N TYR A 110 6.03 11.33 13.78
CA TYR A 110 5.67 10.11 13.04
C TYR A 110 5.34 10.39 11.57
N PHE A 111 4.67 11.51 11.26
CA PHE A 111 4.44 11.97 9.90
C PHE A 111 5.77 12.23 9.16
N ALA A 112 6.69 13.00 9.75
CA ALA A 112 7.98 13.33 9.15
C ALA A 112 8.84 12.07 8.88
N ALA A 113 8.93 11.16 9.85
CA ALA A 113 9.64 9.89 9.70
C ALA A 113 9.01 9.01 8.60
N ALA A 114 7.68 8.98 8.49
CA ALA A 114 6.98 8.24 7.44
C ALA A 114 7.18 8.84 6.03
N ILE A 115 7.19 10.16 5.89
CA ILE A 115 7.49 10.82 4.61
C ILE A 115 8.95 10.60 4.21
N THR A 116 9.90 10.71 5.16
CA THR A 116 11.32 10.42 4.93
C THR A 116 11.51 8.98 4.45
N ALA A 117 10.91 8.00 5.13
CA ALA A 117 10.98 6.59 4.71
C ALA A 117 10.40 6.35 3.31
N LEU A 118 9.29 7.00 2.93
CA LEU A 118 8.73 6.91 1.58
C LEU A 118 9.56 7.64 0.51
N SER A 119 10.39 8.60 0.89
CA SER A 119 11.28 9.33 -0.02
C SER A 119 12.44 8.48 -0.55
N GLU A 120 12.74 7.35 0.11
CA GLU A 120 13.82 6.41 -0.24
C GLU A 120 13.25 5.10 -0.84
N PRO A 121 12.82 5.11 -2.12
CA PRO A 121 12.06 4.00 -2.72
C PRO A 121 12.85 2.69 -2.83
N HIS A 122 14.18 2.74 -2.82
CA HIS A 122 15.05 1.56 -2.92
C HIS A 122 15.16 0.75 -1.62
N GLN A 123 14.86 1.35 -0.46
CA GLN A 123 14.94 0.69 0.83
C GLN A 123 13.64 -0.07 1.19
N ASN A 124 12.51 0.27 0.56
CA ASN A 124 11.18 -0.22 0.93
C ASN A 124 10.62 -1.18 -0.11
N ASP A 125 10.26 -2.39 0.32
CA ASP A 125 9.45 -3.32 -0.46
C ASP A 125 7.97 -2.90 -0.49
N ALA A 126 7.12 -3.65 -1.21
CA ALA A 126 5.70 -3.33 -1.34
C ALA A 126 4.92 -3.48 -0.02
N ALA A 127 5.34 -4.39 0.87
CA ALA A 127 4.70 -4.60 2.17
C ALA A 127 5.00 -3.45 3.14
N SER A 128 6.27 -3.05 3.22
CA SER A 128 6.75 -1.90 3.99
C SER A 128 6.14 -0.59 3.49
N SER A 129 6.16 -0.37 2.16
CA SER A 129 5.50 0.79 1.54
C SER A 129 4.01 0.86 1.89
N SER A 130 3.30 -0.27 1.83
CA SER A 130 1.87 -0.35 2.20
C SER A 130 1.64 -0.15 3.69
N ALA A 131 2.55 -0.58 4.57
CA ALA A 131 2.46 -0.39 6.02
C ALA A 131 2.72 1.07 6.42
N ILE A 132 3.72 1.71 5.82
CA ILE A 132 4.01 3.14 6.00
C ILE A 132 2.84 4.00 5.50
N ALA A 133 2.31 3.73 4.30
CA ALA A 133 1.13 4.43 3.79
C ALA A 133 -0.10 4.25 4.71
N THR A 134 -0.28 3.04 5.27
CA THR A 134 -1.35 2.78 6.25
C THR A 134 -1.15 3.60 7.53
N LEU A 135 0.05 3.60 8.09
CA LEU A 135 0.42 4.38 9.28
C LEU A 135 0.21 5.88 9.05
N LEU A 136 0.70 6.42 7.94
CA LEU A 136 0.52 7.82 7.55
C LEU A 136 -0.97 8.19 7.48
N SER A 137 -1.81 7.31 6.92
CA SER A 137 -3.27 7.52 6.81
C SER A 137 -4.03 7.44 8.14
N ILE A 138 -3.36 6.98 9.21
CA ILE A 138 -3.84 6.98 10.59
C ILE A 138 -3.30 8.22 11.33
N VAL A 139 -2.01 8.53 11.15
CA VAL A 139 -1.29 9.62 11.84
C VAL A 139 -1.72 11.01 11.36
N LEU A 140 -1.75 11.24 10.04
CA LEU A 140 -1.94 12.56 9.46
C LEU A 140 -3.26 13.25 9.88
N PRO A 141 -4.42 12.57 10.00
CA PRO A 141 -5.64 13.19 10.54
C PRO A 141 -5.60 13.59 12.02
N ILE A 142 -4.51 13.30 12.74
CA ILE A 142 -4.27 13.66 14.15
C ILE A 142 -3.19 14.75 14.25
N VAL A 143 -2.51 15.07 13.14
CA VAL A 143 -1.55 16.18 13.06
C VAL A 143 -2.33 17.48 13.12
N LEU A 144 -1.95 18.36 14.04
CA LEU A 144 -2.62 19.65 14.27
C LEU A 144 -2.60 20.51 13.00
N GLU A 145 -3.73 21.15 12.68
CA GLU A 145 -3.84 22.10 11.57
C GLU A 145 -2.77 23.20 11.68
N GLY A 146 -2.15 23.57 10.56
CA GLY A 146 -1.04 24.54 10.51
C GLY A 146 0.31 24.06 11.05
N SER A 147 0.43 22.85 11.62
CA SER A 147 1.73 22.32 12.10
C SER A 147 2.64 21.75 11.00
N ILE A 148 2.11 21.57 9.78
CA ILE A 148 2.88 21.34 8.55
C ILE A 148 2.81 22.62 7.72
N SER A 149 3.94 23.14 7.27
CA SER A 149 3.97 24.32 6.36
C SER A 149 3.56 23.93 4.93
N PRO A 150 2.98 24.84 4.12
CA PRO A 150 2.58 24.54 2.75
C PRO A 150 3.70 23.99 1.85
N GLU A 151 4.94 24.44 2.06
CA GLU A 151 6.11 23.89 1.36
C GLU A 151 6.32 22.39 1.69
N LYS A 152 6.26 22.02 2.97
CA LYS A 152 6.42 20.62 3.40
C LYS A 152 5.19 19.76 3.10
N ALA A 153 4.01 20.35 3.03
CA ALA A 153 2.82 19.68 2.50
C ALA A 153 3.00 19.34 1.01
N ARG A 154 3.50 20.30 0.20
CA ARG A 154 3.79 20.11 -1.24
C ARG A 154 4.89 19.07 -1.48
N GLU A 155 5.95 19.07 -0.67
CA GLU A 155 7.02 18.07 -0.72
C GLU A 155 6.49 16.65 -0.40
N ALA A 156 5.74 16.52 0.70
CA ALA A 156 5.10 15.25 1.08
C ALA A 156 4.10 14.75 0.03
N VAL A 157 3.32 15.64 -0.59
CA VAL A 157 2.46 15.32 -1.74
C VAL A 157 3.30 14.77 -2.89
N GLY A 158 4.40 15.43 -3.26
CA GLY A 158 5.27 14.98 -4.36
C GLY A 158 5.85 13.57 -4.14
N ILE A 159 6.18 13.22 -2.89
CA ILE A 159 6.60 11.86 -2.50
C ILE A 159 5.43 10.87 -2.63
N LEU A 160 4.25 11.22 -2.12
CA LEU A 160 3.07 10.36 -2.14
C LEU A 160 2.53 10.10 -3.56
N VAL A 161 2.59 11.08 -4.47
CA VAL A 161 2.25 10.89 -5.88
C VAL A 161 3.15 9.81 -6.50
N ARG A 162 4.47 9.88 -6.32
CA ARG A 162 5.42 8.87 -6.81
C ARG A 162 5.13 7.46 -6.25
N VAL A 163 4.78 7.37 -4.97
CA VAL A 163 4.38 6.08 -4.32
C VAL A 163 3.07 5.52 -4.90
N LEU A 164 2.18 6.39 -5.39
CA LEU A 164 0.89 6.02 -5.99
C LEU A 164 0.97 5.72 -7.50
N GLU A 165 2.06 6.13 -8.16
CA GLU A 165 2.38 5.86 -9.55
C GLU A 165 3.28 4.61 -9.73
N ASP A 166 4.00 4.19 -8.68
CA ASP A 166 4.71 2.90 -8.69
C ASP A 166 3.72 1.73 -8.56
N GLU A 167 3.23 1.25 -9.70
CA GLU A 167 2.35 0.08 -9.83
C GLU A 167 2.88 -1.17 -9.10
N LYS A 168 4.20 -1.29 -8.83
CA LYS A 168 4.78 -2.41 -8.07
C LYS A 168 4.46 -2.34 -6.56
N ARG A 169 4.05 -1.17 -6.05
CA ARG A 169 3.63 -0.94 -4.64
C ARG A 169 2.10 -0.89 -4.47
N GLY A 170 1.37 -0.88 -5.59
CA GLY A 170 -0.04 -0.46 -5.69
C GLY A 170 -1.10 -1.43 -5.16
N SER A 171 -0.99 -1.95 -3.94
CA SER A 171 -2.09 -2.70 -3.32
C SER A 171 -3.35 -1.81 -3.16
N THR A 172 -4.55 -2.38 -3.27
CA THR A 172 -5.81 -1.60 -3.18
C THR A 172 -5.97 -0.88 -1.83
N SER A 173 -5.44 -1.45 -0.74
CA SER A 173 -5.38 -0.80 0.57
C SER A 173 -4.34 0.32 0.60
N SER A 174 -3.11 0.07 0.11
CA SER A 174 -2.05 1.08 0.01
C SER A 174 -2.50 2.31 -0.79
N ALA A 175 -3.01 2.10 -2.01
CA ALA A 175 -3.49 3.18 -2.88
C ALA A 175 -4.61 4.00 -2.22
N LYS A 176 -5.56 3.37 -1.51
CA LYS A 176 -6.59 4.06 -0.74
C LYS A 176 -6.00 4.87 0.42
N CYS A 177 -4.98 4.36 1.10
CA CYS A 177 -4.31 5.07 2.20
C CYS A 177 -3.50 6.27 1.69
N VAL A 178 -2.80 6.15 0.57
CA VAL A 178 -2.09 7.27 -0.07
C VAL A 178 -3.08 8.33 -0.57
N VAL A 179 -4.17 7.95 -1.22
CA VAL A 179 -5.27 8.86 -1.62
C VAL A 179 -5.85 9.61 -0.42
N LYS A 180 -6.07 8.93 0.72
CA LYS A 180 -6.46 9.58 1.98
C LYS A 180 -5.41 10.60 2.44
N CYS A 181 -4.11 10.28 2.35
CA CYS A 181 -3.05 11.20 2.77
C CYS A 181 -2.97 12.45 1.88
N LEU A 182 -3.07 12.29 0.56
CA LEU A 182 -3.13 13.41 -0.40
C LEU A 182 -4.33 14.33 -0.12
N GLY A 183 -5.50 13.74 0.15
CA GLY A 183 -6.72 14.49 0.47
C GLY A 183 -6.68 15.28 1.77
N VAL A 184 -5.91 14.82 2.78
CA VAL A 184 -5.70 15.57 4.02
C VAL A 184 -4.57 16.59 3.87
N LEU A 185 -3.45 16.25 3.20
CA LEU A 185 -2.36 17.19 2.92
C LEU A 185 -2.78 18.39 2.08
N LEU A 186 -3.79 18.24 1.22
CA LEU A 186 -4.39 19.35 0.49
C LEU A 186 -4.88 20.47 1.42
N GLY A 187 -5.38 20.13 2.62
CA GLY A 187 -5.78 21.10 3.64
C GLY A 187 -4.62 21.80 4.36
N PHE A 188 -3.38 21.37 4.13
CA PHE A 188 -2.15 22.02 4.60
C PHE A 188 -1.44 22.81 3.47
N CYS A 189 -1.92 22.73 2.22
CA CYS A 189 -1.47 23.60 1.13
C CYS A 189 -2.11 24.99 1.22
N ASP A 190 -1.51 25.99 0.56
CA ASP A 190 -2.18 27.29 0.36
C ASP A 190 -3.30 27.12 -0.67
N LEU A 191 -4.57 27.25 -0.23
CA LEU A 191 -5.74 27.11 -1.10
C LEU A 191 -5.94 28.33 -2.04
N GLY A 192 -5.28 29.45 -1.76
CA GLY A 192 -5.23 30.64 -2.61
C GLY A 192 -4.20 30.51 -3.74
N ASP A 193 -3.07 29.84 -3.49
CA ASP A 193 -2.12 29.46 -4.55
C ASP A 193 -2.50 28.15 -5.22
N TRP A 194 -3.04 28.25 -6.43
CA TRP A 194 -3.32 27.07 -7.25
C TRP A 194 -2.11 26.16 -7.44
N ASP A 195 -0.91 26.73 -7.59
CA ASP A 195 0.26 25.98 -7.99
C ASP A 195 0.80 25.14 -6.79
N SER A 196 0.29 25.40 -5.57
CA SER A 196 0.39 24.57 -4.37
C SER A 196 -0.66 23.44 -4.28
N VAL A 197 -1.85 23.60 -4.89
CA VAL A 197 -2.96 22.63 -4.82
C VAL A 197 -3.19 21.80 -6.10
N GLU A 198 -2.63 22.21 -7.24
CA GLU A 198 -2.84 21.56 -8.54
C GLU A 198 -2.46 20.08 -8.52
N LEU A 199 -1.21 19.76 -8.15
CA LEU A 199 -0.70 18.39 -8.13
C LEU A 199 -1.53 17.44 -7.24
N PRO A 200 -1.83 17.75 -5.96
CA PRO A 200 -2.68 16.87 -5.15
C PRO A 200 -4.11 16.79 -5.67
N PHE A 201 -4.72 17.90 -6.11
CA PHE A 201 -6.08 17.92 -6.65
C PHE A 201 -6.20 17.10 -7.95
N GLU A 202 -5.28 17.29 -8.90
CA GLU A 202 -5.21 16.53 -10.15
C GLU A 202 -4.99 15.04 -9.90
N THR A 203 -4.14 14.69 -8.92
CA THR A 203 -3.92 13.29 -8.55
C THR A 203 -5.18 12.65 -7.97
N LEU A 204 -5.88 13.34 -7.06
CA LEU A 204 -7.19 12.88 -6.57
C LEU A 204 -8.18 12.73 -7.74
N LEU A 205 -8.22 13.69 -8.67
CA LEU A 205 -9.08 13.66 -9.84
C LEU A 205 -8.80 12.44 -10.73
N ARG A 206 -7.53 12.17 -11.07
CA ARG A 206 -7.13 10.94 -11.79
C ARG A 206 -7.51 9.66 -11.03
N ARG A 207 -7.49 9.65 -9.70
CA ARG A 207 -7.86 8.50 -8.87
C ARG A 207 -9.38 8.35 -8.66
N SER A 208 -10.18 9.37 -8.95
CA SER A 208 -11.64 9.22 -9.04
C SER A 208 -12.06 8.26 -10.16
N LEU A 209 -11.21 8.07 -11.19
CA LEU A 209 -11.39 7.16 -12.32
C LEU A 209 -10.67 5.80 -12.13
N ASP A 210 -10.07 5.53 -10.97
CA ASP A 210 -9.32 4.30 -10.69
C ASP A 210 -10.19 3.04 -10.88
N LYS A 211 -9.65 1.94 -11.41
CA LYS A 211 -10.41 0.69 -11.62
C LYS A 211 -10.96 0.09 -10.31
N ARG A 212 -10.32 0.36 -9.17
CA ARG A 212 -10.63 -0.18 -7.84
C ARG A 212 -11.72 0.66 -7.13
N PRO A 213 -12.93 0.13 -6.85
CA PRO A 213 -14.03 0.93 -6.28
C PRO A 213 -13.72 1.57 -4.91
N LYS A 214 -12.92 0.90 -4.06
CA LYS A 214 -12.47 1.46 -2.76
C LYS A 214 -11.56 2.68 -2.93
N VAL A 215 -10.79 2.77 -4.02
CA VAL A 215 -9.93 3.92 -4.32
C VAL A 215 -10.77 5.07 -4.88
N ARG A 216 -11.65 4.82 -5.86
CA ARG A 216 -12.57 5.85 -6.40
C ARG A 216 -13.36 6.57 -5.33
N LYS A 217 -14.04 5.81 -4.44
CA LYS A 217 -14.84 6.40 -3.36
C LYS A 217 -14.01 7.29 -2.43
N CYS A 218 -12.79 6.87 -2.11
CA CYS A 218 -11.89 7.66 -1.27
C CYS A 218 -11.41 8.93 -1.99
N ALA A 219 -11.12 8.86 -3.29
CA ALA A 219 -10.71 10.01 -4.08
C ALA A 219 -11.85 11.04 -4.25
N ILE A 220 -13.07 10.58 -4.55
CA ILE A 220 -14.26 11.42 -4.71
C ILE A 220 -14.57 12.17 -3.41
N LEU A 221 -14.52 11.50 -2.25
CA LEU A 221 -14.71 12.15 -0.94
C LEU A 221 -13.74 13.32 -0.71
N TYR A 222 -12.45 13.14 -1.03
CA TYR A 222 -11.47 14.21 -0.83
C TYR A 222 -11.50 15.29 -1.93
N LEU A 223 -12.01 14.98 -3.13
CA LEU A 223 -12.33 16.00 -4.15
C LEU A 223 -13.54 16.85 -3.75
N GLU A 224 -14.57 16.25 -3.15
CA GLU A 224 -15.72 16.98 -2.64
C GLU A 224 -15.29 17.97 -1.55
N ASN A 225 -14.51 17.51 -0.56
CA ASN A 225 -13.92 18.37 0.45
C ASN A 225 -13.06 19.49 -0.17
N ALA A 226 -12.21 19.17 -1.15
CA ALA A 226 -11.37 20.15 -1.87
C ALA A 226 -12.20 21.26 -2.53
N LEU A 227 -13.24 20.87 -3.28
CA LEU A 227 -14.12 21.80 -3.99
C LEU A 227 -14.96 22.66 -3.04
N GLN A 228 -15.31 22.14 -1.85
CA GLN A 228 -15.95 22.91 -0.78
C GLN A 228 -14.98 23.88 -0.09
N SER A 229 -13.70 23.53 0.05
CA SER A 229 -12.67 24.40 0.62
C SER A 229 -12.16 25.48 -0.34
N PHE A 230 -12.28 25.29 -1.67
CA PHE A 230 -11.92 26.31 -2.65
C PHE A 230 -12.91 27.47 -2.64
N GLN A 231 -12.50 28.56 -1.99
CA GLN A 231 -13.20 29.85 -2.01
C GLN A 231 -13.53 30.32 -3.43
N SER A 232 -14.57 31.13 -3.57
CA SER A 232 -15.14 31.61 -4.84
C SER A 232 -14.21 32.55 -5.61
N GLY A 233 -13.18 31.98 -6.24
CA GLY A 233 -12.09 32.71 -6.89
C GLY A 233 -11.33 31.91 -7.95
N ASN A 234 -10.01 32.11 -8.01
CA ASN A 234 -9.14 31.57 -9.07
C ASN A 234 -9.04 30.03 -9.03
N SER A 235 -8.81 29.46 -7.85
CA SER A 235 -8.65 28.01 -7.64
C SER A 235 -9.87 27.23 -8.12
N ASN A 236 -11.08 27.71 -7.82
CA ASN A 236 -12.34 27.11 -8.29
C ASN A 236 -12.43 27.10 -9.83
N LYS A 237 -12.10 28.21 -10.51
CA LYS A 237 -12.07 28.29 -11.99
C LYS A 237 -11.04 27.35 -12.61
N LYS A 238 -9.82 27.30 -12.07
CA LYS A 238 -8.76 26.40 -12.54
C LYS A 238 -9.15 24.92 -12.32
N ALA A 239 -9.72 24.58 -11.16
CA ALA A 239 -10.26 23.25 -10.86
C ALA A 239 -11.36 22.84 -11.84
N SER A 240 -12.35 23.71 -12.11
CA SER A 240 -13.40 23.44 -13.11
C SER A 240 -12.83 23.19 -14.51
N LYS A 241 -11.84 23.98 -14.94
CA LYS A 241 -11.16 23.78 -16.24
C LYS A 241 -10.45 22.43 -16.29
N LEU A 242 -9.73 22.06 -15.24
CA LEU A 242 -9.01 20.78 -15.16
C LEU A 242 -9.96 19.57 -15.17
N ILE A 243 -11.12 19.68 -14.50
CA ILE A 243 -12.19 18.67 -14.57
C ILE A 243 -12.70 18.53 -16.00
N LEU A 244 -13.01 19.64 -16.68
CA LEU A 244 -13.48 19.61 -18.07
C LEU A 244 -12.46 18.95 -19.00
N SER A 245 -11.18 19.35 -18.95
CA SER A 245 -10.15 18.76 -19.81
C SER A 245 -9.85 17.29 -19.50
N LEU A 246 -10.08 16.81 -18.27
CA LEU A 246 -10.02 15.37 -17.99
C LEU A 246 -11.23 14.63 -18.55
N LEU A 247 -12.43 15.19 -18.48
CA LEU A 247 -13.63 14.60 -19.09
C LEU A 247 -13.49 14.54 -20.63
N GLU A 248 -13.04 15.63 -21.25
CA GLU A 248 -12.77 15.72 -22.69
C GLU A 248 -11.71 14.71 -23.19
N SER A 249 -10.80 14.26 -22.32
CA SER A 249 -9.77 13.26 -22.65
C SER A 249 -10.13 11.81 -22.29
N ASN A 250 -11.34 11.56 -21.77
CA ASN A 250 -11.84 10.23 -21.38
C ASN A 250 -13.19 9.87 -22.04
N VAL A 251 -13.56 10.57 -23.12
CA VAL A 251 -14.73 10.35 -23.98
C VAL A 251 -14.28 9.95 -25.39
#